data_AF-F8JPX8-F1
#
_entry.id   AF-F8JPX8-F1
#
_cell.length_a   1.000
_cell.length_b   1.000
_cell.length_c   1.000
_cell.angle_alpha   90.00
_cell.angle_beta   90.00
_cell.angle_gamma   90.00
#
_symmetry.space_group_name_H-M   'P 1'
#
loop_
_entity.id
_entity.type
_entity.pdbx_description
1 polymer ?
#
loop_
_entity_poly.entity_id
_entity_poly.type
_entity_poly.pdbx_seq_one_letter_code
_entity_poly.pdbx_strand_id
1 'polypeptide(L)'
;MTRGPRPKPNAVRRNAHPHAQELAAEAREGRPLPKALGIQTSGARRFWRTWARAPQTATWVETDWAELEITAKLVDALYMGDLKLAPEIRQRVAKWGATVEDRARLRMSLKDEDQDQDDAGPESAAPAASDMDEELYRLLNGP
;
A
#
# COMPACT_ATOMS: atom_id res chain seq x y z
N MET A 1 -35.76 -13.79 9.78
CA MET A 1 -34.78 -13.11 8.89
C MET A 1 -34.71 -13.85 7.55
N THR A 2 -35.34 -13.33 6.50
CA THR A 2 -35.22 -13.89 5.14
C THR A 2 -33.95 -13.35 4.50
N ARG A 3 -32.94 -14.22 4.32
CA ARG A 3 -31.78 -13.91 3.47
C ARG A 3 -32.29 -13.68 2.04
N GLY A 4 -31.80 -12.62 1.39
CA GLY A 4 -32.23 -12.25 0.04
C GLY A 4 -32.00 -13.36 -1.00
N PRO A 5 -32.55 -13.19 -2.21
CA PRO A 5 -32.47 -14.20 -3.26
C PRO A 5 -31.04 -14.62 -3.56
N ARG A 6 -30.82 -15.92 -3.76
CA ARG A 6 -29.50 -16.49 -4.05
C ARG A 6 -28.91 -15.82 -5.31
N PRO A 7 -27.66 -15.34 -5.28
CA PRO A 7 -27.03 -14.72 -6.43
C PRO A 7 -27.08 -15.64 -7.66
N LYS A 8 -27.31 -15.06 -8.84
CA LYS A 8 -27.33 -15.80 -10.11
C LYS A 8 -25.96 -16.44 -10.36
N PRO A 9 -25.90 -17.64 -10.96
CA PRO A 9 -24.63 -18.33 -11.22
C PRO A 9 -23.69 -17.55 -12.17
N ASN A 10 -24.24 -16.63 -12.97
CA ASN A 10 -23.50 -15.73 -13.85
C ASN A 10 -23.45 -14.29 -13.30
N ALA A 11 -23.53 -14.10 -11.98
CA ALA A 11 -23.44 -12.79 -11.37
C ALA A 11 -22.04 -12.19 -11.59
N VAL A 12 -21.91 -11.37 -12.63
CA VAL A 12 -20.71 -10.56 -12.86
C VAL A 12 -20.74 -9.39 -11.89
N ARG A 13 -19.66 -9.22 -11.10
CA ARG A 13 -19.48 -8.02 -10.28
C ARG A 13 -19.39 -6.81 -11.23
N ARG A 14 -20.44 -5.97 -11.26
CA ARG A 14 -20.49 -4.77 -12.13
C ARG A 14 -19.36 -3.78 -11.85
N ASN A 15 -18.77 -3.84 -10.64
CA ASN A 15 -17.69 -2.95 -10.20
C ASN A 15 -16.30 -3.60 -10.30
N ALA A 16 -16.12 -4.61 -11.16
CA ALA A 16 -14.80 -5.14 -11.42
C ALA A 16 -13.89 -4.05 -12.01
N HIS A 17 -12.72 -3.85 -11.41
CA HIS A 17 -11.75 -2.85 -11.83
C HIS A 17 -10.64 -3.54 -12.65
N PRO A 18 -10.67 -3.46 -13.99
CA PRO A 18 -9.74 -4.21 -14.85
C PRO A 18 -8.28 -3.76 -14.73
N HIS A 19 -8.01 -2.64 -14.05
CA HIS A 19 -6.68 -2.07 -13.86
C HIS A 19 -6.29 -1.97 -12.38
N ALA A 20 -6.92 -2.76 -11.50
CA ALA A 20 -6.45 -2.90 -10.12
C ALA A 20 -5.05 -3.50 -10.12
N GLN A 21 -4.19 -3.00 -9.24
CA GLN A 21 -2.78 -3.41 -9.16
C GLN A 21 -2.53 -4.13 -7.85
N GLU A 22 -2.01 -5.35 -7.94
CA GLU A 22 -1.50 -6.08 -6.78
C GLU A 22 0.01 -5.81 -6.65
N LEU A 23 0.39 -5.25 -5.50
CA LEU A 23 1.75 -4.95 -5.14
C LEU A 23 2.30 -6.08 -4.27
N ALA A 24 3.51 -6.54 -4.55
CA ALA A 24 4.22 -7.48 -3.68
C ALA A 24 4.46 -6.86 -2.29
N ALA A 25 4.39 -7.67 -1.22
CA ALA A 25 4.72 -7.19 0.12
C ALA A 25 6.22 -6.92 0.32
N GLU A 26 7.07 -7.70 -0.35
CA GLU A 26 8.51 -7.67 -0.14
C GLU A 26 9.23 -6.49 -0.81
N ALA A 27 10.18 -5.91 -0.08
CA ALA A 27 11.07 -4.87 -0.60
C ALA A 27 12.09 -5.46 -1.58
N ARG A 28 12.33 -4.75 -2.69
CA ARG A 28 13.21 -5.22 -3.77
C ARG A 28 14.59 -4.58 -3.72
N GLU A 29 15.54 -5.20 -4.43
CA GLU A 29 16.82 -4.54 -4.74
C GLU A 29 16.55 -3.33 -5.63
N GLY A 30 16.81 -2.14 -5.08
CA GLY A 30 16.46 -0.88 -5.74
C GLY A 30 17.57 -0.32 -6.62
N ARG A 31 17.18 0.47 -7.64
CA ARG A 31 18.11 1.19 -8.52
C ARG A 31 19.07 2.09 -7.71
N PRO A 32 20.39 2.07 -7.97
CA PRO A 32 21.32 2.96 -7.30
C PRO A 32 21.04 4.42 -7.67
N LEU A 33 21.26 5.33 -6.73
CA LEU A 33 21.10 6.77 -6.97
C LEU A 33 22.14 7.24 -8.00
N PRO A 34 21.73 7.82 -9.14
CA PRO A 34 22.67 8.33 -10.13
C PRO A 34 23.51 9.47 -9.56
N LYS A 35 24.84 9.34 -9.64
CA LYS A 35 25.78 10.38 -9.18
C LYS A 35 25.59 11.71 -9.90
N ALA A 36 25.18 11.66 -11.18
CA ALA A 36 24.95 12.83 -12.02
C ALA A 36 23.86 13.76 -11.47
N LEU A 37 22.93 13.27 -10.64
CA LEU A 37 21.93 14.13 -10.01
C LEU A 37 22.52 15.08 -8.97
N GLY A 38 23.72 14.81 -8.43
CA GLY A 38 24.37 15.72 -7.49
C GLY A 38 23.54 15.99 -6.24
N ILE A 39 22.83 14.98 -5.72
CA ILE A 39 22.03 15.09 -4.49
C ILE A 39 22.94 15.33 -3.28
N GLN A 40 22.69 16.43 -2.56
CA GLN A 40 23.54 16.84 -1.44
C GLN A 40 23.00 16.36 -0.09
N THR A 41 21.67 16.39 0.08
CA THR A 41 21.03 16.16 1.38
C THR A 41 20.86 14.67 1.68
N SER A 42 20.95 14.32 2.97
CA SER A 42 20.64 12.97 3.44
C SER A 42 19.15 12.64 3.27
N GLY A 43 18.28 13.65 3.37
CA GLY A 43 16.83 13.52 3.17
C GLY A 43 16.46 13.04 1.77
N ALA A 44 17.01 13.66 0.73
CA ALA A 44 16.78 13.24 -0.66
C ALA A 44 17.42 11.88 -0.98
N ARG A 45 18.60 11.58 -0.42
CA ARG A 45 19.19 10.22 -0.53
C ARG A 45 18.31 9.14 0.09
N ARG A 46 17.70 9.43 1.24
CA ARG A 46 16.73 8.53 1.88
C ARG A 46 15.48 8.37 1.02
N PHE A 47 14.93 9.48 0.52
CA PHE A 47 13.78 9.48 -0.38
C PHE A 47 14.00 8.58 -1.60
N TRP A 48 15.12 8.73 -2.30
CA TRP A 48 15.47 7.87 -3.43
C TRP A 48 15.46 6.39 -3.03
N ARG A 49 16.17 6.04 -1.95
CA ARG A 49 16.28 4.65 -1.49
C ARG A 49 14.93 4.04 -1.16
N THR A 50 14.03 4.82 -0.56
CA THR A 50 12.67 4.37 -0.24
C THR A 50 11.92 4.03 -1.51
N TRP A 51 11.87 4.94 -2.48
CA TRP A 51 11.15 4.70 -3.74
C TRP A 51 11.79 3.59 -4.57
N ALA A 52 13.10 3.60 -4.74
CA ALA A 52 13.81 2.61 -5.53
C ALA A 52 13.58 1.17 -5.04
N ARG A 53 13.26 0.97 -3.75
CA ARG A 53 12.97 -0.35 -3.15
C ARG A 53 11.47 -0.62 -2.97
N ALA A 54 10.62 0.36 -3.23
CA ALA A 54 9.20 0.25 -2.97
C ALA A 54 8.54 -0.72 -3.97
N PRO A 55 7.58 -1.55 -3.52
CA PRO A 55 6.91 -2.52 -4.39
C PRO A 55 6.29 -1.93 -5.64
N GLN A 56 5.73 -0.72 -5.57
CA GLN A 56 5.13 -0.05 -6.73
C GLN A 56 6.12 0.26 -7.87
N THR A 57 7.43 0.24 -7.62
CA THR A 57 8.44 0.51 -8.65
C THR A 57 8.83 -0.74 -9.46
N ALA A 58 8.27 -1.89 -9.10
CA ALA A 58 8.49 -3.18 -9.76
C ALA A 58 8.25 -3.18 -11.28
N THR A 59 7.27 -2.38 -11.73
CA THR A 59 6.82 -2.33 -13.12
C THR A 59 7.17 -1.00 -13.79
N TRP A 60 7.99 -0.17 -13.14
CA TRP A 60 8.40 1.12 -13.68
C TRP A 60 9.27 0.95 -14.92
N VAL A 61 8.95 1.74 -15.94
CA VAL A 61 9.77 1.90 -17.14
C VAL A 61 10.69 3.11 -16.99
N GLU A 62 11.61 3.34 -17.93
CA GLU A 62 12.61 4.41 -17.83
C GLU A 62 12.00 5.81 -17.66
N THR A 63 10.79 6.06 -18.17
CA THR A 63 10.12 7.35 -17.97
C THR A 63 9.69 7.57 -16.51
N ASP A 64 9.31 6.51 -15.80
CA ASP A 64 8.95 6.60 -14.38
C ASP A 64 10.20 6.86 -13.53
N TRP A 65 11.30 6.17 -13.87
CA TRP A 65 12.60 6.42 -13.24
C TRP A 65 13.07 7.85 -13.48
N ALA A 66 12.95 8.38 -14.70
CA ALA A 66 13.29 9.77 -15.01
C ALA A 66 12.46 10.77 -14.18
N GLU A 67 11.17 10.50 -13.96
CA GLU A 67 10.32 11.34 -13.10
C GLU A 67 10.75 11.26 -11.62
N LEU A 68 11.21 10.09 -11.14
CA LEU A 68 11.80 9.95 -9.81
C LEU A 68 13.08 10.77 -9.68
N GLU A 69 13.94 10.80 -10.70
CA GLU A 69 15.16 11.61 -10.72
C GLU A 69 14.85 13.11 -10.58
N ILE A 70 13.88 13.62 -11.34
CA ILE A 70 13.42 15.01 -11.24
C ILE A 70 12.86 15.28 -9.84
N THR A 71 12.01 14.40 -9.34
CA THR A 71 11.39 14.55 -8.02
C THR A 71 12.43 14.53 -6.90
N ALA A 72 13.47 13.69 -7.02
CA ALA A 72 14.57 13.64 -6.05
C ALA A 72 15.35 14.97 -5.98
N LYS A 73 15.52 15.68 -7.10
CA LYS A 73 16.11 17.04 -7.12
C LYS A 73 15.23 18.05 -6.39
N LEU A 74 13.91 17.98 -6.58
CA LEU A 74 12.97 18.85 -5.86
C LEU A 74 13.00 18.57 -4.35
N VAL A 75 13.04 17.29 -3.97
CA VAL A 75 13.18 16.89 -2.57
C VAL A 75 14.51 17.37 -1.99
N ASP A 76 15.61 17.33 -2.75
CA ASP A 76 16.91 17.86 -2.30
C ASP A 76 16.82 19.36 -1.98
N ALA A 77 16.23 20.15 -2.89
CA ALA A 77 15.99 21.58 -2.68
C ALA A 77 15.03 21.85 -1.51
N LEU A 78 14.01 21.02 -1.31
CA LEU A 78 13.12 21.09 -0.14
C LEU A 78 13.92 20.93 1.17
N TYR A 79 14.79 19.93 1.25
CA TYR A 79 15.64 19.71 2.43
C TYR A 79 16.73 20.77 2.60
N MET A 80 17.06 21.53 1.56
CA MET A 80 17.90 22.74 1.65
C MET A 80 17.12 23.97 2.13
N GLY A 81 15.79 23.89 2.27
CA GLY A 81 14.93 24.95 2.82
C GLY A 81 13.91 25.53 1.85
N ASP A 82 13.83 25.07 0.60
CA ASP A 82 12.86 25.58 -0.38
C ASP A 82 11.46 24.98 -0.18
N LEU A 83 10.78 25.38 0.90
CA LEU A 83 9.49 24.82 1.33
C LEU A 83 8.36 25.00 0.31
N LYS A 84 8.49 25.93 -0.64
CA LYS A 84 7.50 26.15 -1.70
C LYS A 84 7.36 24.94 -2.64
N LEU A 85 8.33 24.04 -2.66
CA LEU A 85 8.31 22.82 -3.48
C LEU A 85 7.44 21.71 -2.89
N ALA A 86 7.05 21.81 -1.61
CA ALA A 86 6.28 20.76 -0.93
C ALA A 86 4.97 20.39 -1.64
N PRO A 87 4.15 21.33 -2.16
CA PRO A 87 2.92 20.99 -2.89
C PRO A 87 3.18 20.25 -4.19
N GLU A 88 4.22 20.64 -4.95
CA GLU A 88 4.60 19.99 -6.21
C GLU A 88 5.09 18.56 -5.95
N ILE A 89 5.97 18.39 -4.96
CA ILE A 89 6.45 17.07 -4.53
C ILE A 89 5.26 16.18 -4.15
N ARG A 90 4.31 16.71 -3.36
CA ARG A 90 3.09 15.99 -2.96
C ARG A 90 2.29 15.50 -4.18
N GLN A 91 2.10 16.35 -5.18
CA GLN A 91 1.36 15.99 -6.40
C GLN A 91 2.06 14.91 -7.21
N ARG A 92 3.40 14.97 -7.32
CA ARG A 92 4.19 13.95 -8.04
C ARG A 92 4.13 12.60 -7.35
N VAL A 93 4.41 12.56 -6.06
CA VAL A 93 4.44 11.29 -5.32
C VAL A 93 3.06 10.64 -5.19
N ALA A 94 1.98 11.43 -5.21
CA ALA A 94 0.61 10.93 -5.23
C ALA A 94 0.31 10.07 -6.47
N LYS A 95 0.91 10.37 -7.63
CA LYS A 95 0.75 9.58 -8.86
C LYS A 95 1.28 8.15 -8.73
N TRP A 96 2.10 7.89 -7.71
CA TRP A 96 2.72 6.60 -7.46
C TRP A 96 2.20 5.90 -6.20
N GLY A 97 1.17 6.43 -5.55
CA GLY A 97 0.61 5.78 -4.35
C GLY A 97 1.41 6.04 -3.08
N ALA A 98 1.99 7.24 -2.91
CA ALA A 98 2.81 7.57 -1.74
C ALA A 98 2.06 7.38 -0.41
N THR A 99 0.78 7.73 -0.35
CA THR A 99 -0.06 7.58 0.84
C THR A 99 -1.06 6.44 0.70
N VAL A 100 -1.66 6.03 1.82
CA VAL A 100 -2.78 5.05 1.81
C VAL A 100 -3.95 5.56 0.96
N GLU A 101 -4.25 6.86 1.06
CA GLU A 101 -5.29 7.49 0.25
C GLU A 101 -4.97 7.42 -1.25
N ASP A 102 -3.71 7.71 -1.63
CA ASP A 102 -3.29 7.64 -3.02
C ASP A 102 -3.34 6.21 -3.56
N ARG A 103 -2.91 5.22 -2.77
CA ARG A 103 -3.04 3.80 -3.16
C ARG A 103 -4.49 3.37 -3.33
N ALA A 104 -5.38 3.78 -2.43
CA ALA A 104 -6.81 3.52 -2.57
C ALA A 104 -7.38 4.17 -3.85
N ARG A 105 -7.00 5.42 -4.15
CA ARG A 105 -7.38 6.13 -5.38
C ARG A 105 -6.88 5.41 -6.64
N LEU A 106 -5.66 4.89 -6.59
CA LEU A 106 -5.03 4.15 -7.69
C LEU A 106 -5.43 2.67 -7.74
N ARG A 107 -6.25 2.19 -6.79
CA ARG A 107 -6.66 0.79 -6.66
C ARG A 107 -5.47 -0.16 -6.56
N MET A 108 -4.49 0.23 -5.76
CA MET A 108 -3.34 -0.59 -5.40
C MET A 108 -3.63 -1.34 -4.11
N SER A 109 -3.55 -2.67 -4.13
CA SER A 109 -3.62 -3.53 -2.95
C SER A 109 -2.26 -4.17 -2.69
N LEU A 110 -1.83 -4.21 -1.43
CA LEU A 110 -0.69 -5.02 -1.02
C LEU A 110 -1.19 -6.46 -0.91
N LYS A 111 -0.47 -7.40 -1.51
CA LYS A 111 -0.76 -8.82 -1.33
C LYS A 111 -0.27 -9.23 0.05
N ASP A 112 -1.20 -9.59 0.94
CA ASP A 112 -0.85 -10.24 2.20
C ASP A 112 -0.57 -11.72 1.90
N GLU A 113 0.62 -12.20 2.24
CA GLU A 113 1.05 -13.58 2.00
C GLU A 113 0.18 -14.60 2.75
N ASP A 114 -0.61 -14.16 3.73
CA ASP A 114 -1.51 -14.98 4.53
C ASP A 114 -2.97 -15.03 4.03
N GLN A 115 -3.38 -14.18 3.08
CA GLN A 115 -4.79 -14.12 2.63
C GLN A 115 -5.15 -15.14 1.53
N ASP A 116 -4.17 -15.82 0.93
CA ASP A 116 -4.43 -16.90 -0.04
C ASP A 116 -5.00 -18.19 0.65
N GLN A 117 -5.17 -18.20 1.98
CA GLN A 117 -5.79 -19.31 2.72
C GLN A 117 -7.31 -19.14 2.97
N ASP A 118 -7.91 -17.98 2.73
CA ASP A 118 -9.33 -17.73 3.07
C ASP A 118 -10.33 -18.03 1.93
N ASP A 119 -9.87 -18.35 0.71
CA ASP A 119 -10.73 -18.85 -0.38
C ASP A 119 -10.83 -20.39 -0.42
N ALA A 120 -10.27 -21.07 0.59
CA ALA A 120 -10.62 -22.45 0.94
C ALA A 120 -11.48 -22.41 2.20
N GLY A 121 -12.77 -22.14 2.04
CA GLY A 121 -13.69 -22.04 3.18
C GLY A 121 -13.55 -23.25 4.12
N PRO A 122 -13.27 -23.02 5.41
CA PRO A 122 -13.51 -24.01 6.43
C PRO A 122 -14.82 -23.68 7.12
N GLU A 123 -15.74 -24.63 7.04
CA GLU A 123 -16.75 -24.87 8.05
C GLU A 123 -16.02 -24.99 9.41
N SER A 124 -15.89 -23.86 10.12
CA SER A 124 -15.27 -23.78 11.43
C SER A 124 -16.21 -23.03 12.34
N ALA A 125 -16.95 -23.81 13.14
CA ALA A 125 -17.80 -23.32 14.20
C ALA A 125 -17.07 -22.28 15.06
N ALA A 126 -17.57 -21.04 15.04
CA ALA A 126 -17.20 -20.07 16.05
C ALA A 126 -17.60 -20.65 17.43
N PRO A 127 -16.71 -20.73 18.43
CA PRO A 127 -17.18 -20.91 19.79
C PRO A 127 -18.06 -19.72 20.12
N ALA A 128 -19.25 -19.99 20.68
CA ALA A 128 -20.25 -18.99 20.94
C ALA A 128 -19.65 -17.86 21.78
N ALA A 129 -19.76 -16.62 21.33
CA ALA A 129 -19.23 -15.44 22.00
C ALA A 129 -19.71 -15.30 23.47
N SER A 130 -20.77 -16.01 23.85
CA SER A 130 -21.26 -16.10 25.22
C SER A 130 -20.31 -16.83 26.18
N ASP A 131 -19.53 -17.81 25.72
CA ASP A 131 -18.63 -18.58 26.59
C ASP A 131 -17.42 -17.75 27.04
N MET A 132 -16.90 -16.87 26.17
CA MET A 132 -15.78 -16.00 26.51
C MET A 132 -16.18 -14.89 27.48
N ASP A 133 -17.41 -14.37 27.38
CA ASP A 133 -17.93 -13.34 28.28
C ASP A 133 -18.16 -13.90 29.70
N GLU A 134 -18.61 -15.16 29.84
CA GLU A 134 -18.75 -15.81 31.16
C GLU A 134 -17.41 -16.14 31.82
N GLU A 135 -16.41 -16.58 31.06
CA GLU A 135 -15.05 -16.81 31.58
C GLU A 135 -14.38 -15.52 32.06
N LEU A 136 -14.52 -14.44 31.28
CA LEU A 136 -14.03 -13.12 31.67
C LEU A 136 -14.72 -12.61 32.94
N TYR A 137 -16.04 -12.80 33.06
CA TYR A 137 -16.79 -12.38 34.24
C TYR A 137 -16.37 -13.15 35.51
N ARG A 138 -16.09 -14.45 35.40
CA ARG A 138 -15.57 -15.27 36.51
C ARG A 138 -14.14 -14.88 36.89
N LEU A 139 -13.28 -14.59 35.92
CA LEU A 139 -11.88 -14.22 36.17
C LEU A 139 -11.75 -12.86 36.87
N LEU A 140 -12.61 -11.91 36.52
CA LEU A 140 -12.59 -10.54 37.06
C LEU A 140 -13.24 -10.42 38.43
N ASN A 141 -14.23 -11.26 38.74
CA ASN A 141 -15.00 -11.14 39.98
C ASN A 141 -14.69 -12.21 41.05
N GLY A 142 -13.89 -13.24 40.73
CA GLY A 142 -13.53 -14.31 41.66
C GLY A 142 -14.74 -15.16 42.13
N PRO A 143 -14.52 -16.31 42.80
CA PRO A 143 -15.62 -17.08 43.39
C PRO A 143 -16.30 -16.35 44.56
#